data_AF-A0A1J0R763-F1
#
_entry.id   AF-A0A1J0R763-F1
#
_cell.length_a   1.000
_cell.length_b   1.000
_cell.length_c   1.000
_cell.angle_alpha   90.00
_cell.angle_beta   90.00
_cell.angle_gamma   90.00
#
_symmetry.space_group_name_H-M   'P 1'
#
loop_
_entity.id
_entity.type
_entity.pdbx_description
1 polymer ?
#
loop_
_entity_poly.entity_id
_entity_poly.type
_entity_poly.pdbx_seq_one_letter_code
_entity_poly.pdbx_strand_id
1 'polypeptide(L)'
;MNKMRLILKVVALAASYNKIQAVDELPNAPYFAVFCRIVQHAKAGFKLTSEDDKSVASQLAAKTAKLATINDDDETRYLDKNNRTIYRVTGNEPKIPKSAETQPLKAKLLQMERRADELKNNYEAASTDANKQIQQANDDLAEAVYSAGAKFADQGNTSKFIANERAKSLFGPAGTYNKNCGGNNGGGEAGSSNVWITLVSDICYLYIAGTTNAKPFDDTTTAATHTKLFAGTAEDGRTAFDTLMAKCSSQPEKTTPSELHALLIAWQSKLGNHFESTNTKDAARFIIGRADNPQTG
;
A
#
# COMPACT_ATOMS: atom_id res chain seq x y z
N MET A 1 -2.89 6.90 57.16
CA MET A 1 -1.65 6.78 56.38
C MET A 1 -1.29 5.31 56.19
N ASN A 2 -1.48 4.73 54.99
CA ASN A 2 -0.73 3.53 54.49
C ASN A 2 -1.30 2.89 53.21
N LYS A 3 -2.41 3.36 52.60
CA LYS A 3 -2.86 2.82 51.30
C LYS A 3 -2.02 3.31 50.11
N MET A 4 -1.51 4.54 50.17
CA MET A 4 -0.74 5.14 49.06
C MET A 4 0.69 4.56 48.94
N ARG A 5 1.29 4.09 50.04
CA ARG A 5 2.58 3.37 50.02
C ARG A 5 2.46 1.92 49.51
N LEU A 6 1.28 1.30 49.63
CA LEU A 6 1.05 -0.05 49.12
C LEU A 6 0.89 -0.04 47.59
N ILE A 7 0.17 0.95 47.04
CA ILE A 7 -0.01 1.09 45.59
C ILE A 7 1.32 1.41 44.90
N LEU A 8 2.16 2.25 45.49
CA LEU A 8 3.48 2.54 44.90
C LEU A 8 4.43 1.33 44.93
N LYS A 9 4.32 0.45 45.95
CA LYS A 9 5.06 -0.82 45.97
C LYS A 9 4.50 -1.86 45.00
N VAL A 10 3.19 -1.90 44.78
CA VAL A 10 2.58 -2.82 43.79
C VAL A 10 2.88 -2.35 42.36
N VAL A 11 2.94 -1.04 42.09
CA VAL A 11 3.36 -0.49 40.79
C VAL A 11 4.87 -0.65 40.58
N ALA A 12 5.70 -0.50 41.63
CA ALA A 12 7.14 -0.77 41.54
C ALA A 12 7.46 -2.29 41.43
N LEU A 13 6.64 -3.16 42.03
CA LEU A 13 6.74 -4.62 41.82
C LEU A 13 6.21 -5.03 40.45
N ALA A 14 5.15 -4.41 39.93
CA ALA A 14 4.66 -4.65 38.57
C ALA A 14 5.66 -4.14 37.51
N ALA A 15 6.38 -3.05 37.78
CA ALA A 15 7.47 -2.57 36.93
C ALA A 15 8.74 -3.43 37.02
N SER A 16 8.89 -4.27 38.05
CA SER A 16 10.03 -5.21 38.20
C SER A 16 9.70 -6.66 37.85
N TYR A 17 8.43 -7.00 37.56
CA TYR A 17 8.00 -8.37 37.20
C TYR A 17 7.58 -8.60 35.75
N ASN A 18 7.70 -7.60 34.86
CA ASN A 18 7.65 -7.86 33.40
C ASN A 18 8.99 -8.35 32.83
N LYS A 19 9.95 -8.71 33.68
CA LYS A 19 11.11 -9.52 33.26
C LYS A 19 10.78 -11.01 33.39
N ILE A 20 9.81 -11.45 32.60
CA ILE A 20 9.88 -12.78 32.01
C ILE A 20 9.98 -12.51 30.51
N GLN A 21 11.18 -12.11 30.06
CA GLN A 21 11.55 -12.42 28.70
C GLN A 21 11.51 -13.94 28.64
N ALA A 22 10.54 -14.49 27.91
CA ALA A 22 10.67 -15.86 27.46
C ALA A 22 12.03 -15.93 26.77
N VAL A 23 12.88 -16.85 27.22
CA VAL A 23 14.24 -17.06 26.71
C VAL A 23 14.23 -17.46 25.21
N ASP A 24 13.03 -17.69 24.66
CA ASP A 24 12.74 -18.18 23.32
C ASP A 24 11.92 -17.20 22.44
N GLU A 25 11.61 -15.97 22.88
CA GLU A 25 10.93 -15.00 22.02
C GLU A 25 11.92 -14.32 21.05
N LEU A 26 11.76 -14.59 19.76
CA LEU A 26 12.58 -14.01 18.70
C LEU A 26 12.35 -12.48 18.63
N PRO A 27 13.38 -11.64 18.86
CA PRO A 27 13.27 -10.19 19.08
C PRO A 27 12.43 -9.44 18.04
N ASN A 28 12.52 -9.86 16.78
CA ASN A 28 11.90 -9.17 15.66
C ASN A 28 10.57 -9.80 15.20
N ALA A 29 10.12 -10.91 15.80
CA ALA A 29 8.89 -11.61 15.38
C ALA A 29 7.63 -10.72 15.33
N PRO A 30 7.34 -9.91 16.37
CA PRO A 30 6.17 -9.03 16.36
C PRO A 30 6.27 -7.89 15.32
N TYR A 31 7.49 -7.46 15.00
CA TYR A 31 7.77 -6.38 14.06
C TYR A 31 7.63 -6.85 12.62
N PHE A 32 8.08 -8.08 12.34
CA PHE A 32 7.96 -8.68 11.02
C PHE A 32 6.51 -8.79 10.58
N ALA A 33 5.61 -9.18 11.49
CA ALA A 33 4.20 -9.33 11.18
C ALA A 33 3.59 -8.01 10.66
N VAL A 34 3.95 -6.87 11.25
CA VAL A 34 3.48 -5.55 10.79
C VAL A 34 4.08 -5.19 9.43
N PHE A 35 5.39 -5.39 9.26
CA PHE A 35 6.07 -5.16 7.97
C PHE A 35 5.51 -6.01 6.84
N CYS A 36 5.29 -7.31 7.10
CA CYS A 36 4.64 -8.23 6.18
C CYS A 36 3.30 -7.67 5.72
N ARG A 37 2.47 -7.21 6.65
CA ARG A 37 1.17 -6.64 6.30
C ARG A 37 1.33 -5.38 5.46
N ILE A 38 2.26 -4.48 5.79
CA ILE A 38 2.55 -3.28 4.98
C ILE A 38 2.93 -3.68 3.54
N VAL A 39 3.86 -4.63 3.36
CA VAL A 39 4.27 -5.09 2.02
C VAL A 39 3.12 -5.76 1.28
N GLN A 40 2.33 -6.61 1.94
CA GLN A 40 1.17 -7.26 1.33
C GLN A 40 0.09 -6.24 0.91
N HIS A 41 -0.13 -5.18 1.69
CA HIS A 41 -1.01 -4.08 1.31
C HIS A 41 -0.43 -3.24 0.16
N ALA A 42 0.89 -3.01 0.12
CA ALA A 42 1.56 -2.36 -1.00
C ALA A 42 1.45 -3.18 -2.31
N LYS A 43 1.47 -4.52 -2.20
CA LYS A 43 1.24 -5.45 -3.32
C LYS A 43 -0.22 -5.50 -3.79
N ALA A 44 -1.17 -5.38 -2.88
CA ALA A 44 -2.58 -5.35 -3.22
C ALA A 44 -2.99 -4.06 -3.93
N GLY A 45 -2.42 -2.92 -3.51
CA GLY A 45 -2.72 -1.61 -4.08
C GLY A 45 -4.16 -1.13 -3.82
N PHE A 46 -4.41 0.13 -4.11
CA PHE A 46 -5.73 0.74 -4.08
C PHE A 46 -6.55 0.33 -5.31
N LYS A 47 -7.86 0.14 -5.08
CA LYS A 47 -8.80 -0.23 -6.13
C LYS A 47 -9.14 0.98 -7.02
N LEU A 48 -9.06 0.80 -8.34
CA LEU A 48 -9.55 1.77 -9.32
C LEU A 48 -11.08 1.91 -9.25
N THR A 49 -11.60 3.08 -9.62
CA THR A 49 -13.05 3.29 -9.77
C THR A 49 -13.62 2.29 -10.78
N SER A 50 -14.78 1.72 -10.46
CA SER A 50 -15.35 0.59 -11.20
C SER A 50 -15.91 1.02 -12.57
N GLU A 51 -15.90 0.12 -13.55
CA GLU A 51 -16.64 0.32 -14.80
C GLU A 51 -18.16 0.27 -14.59
N ASP A 52 -18.63 -0.41 -13.54
CA ASP A 52 -20.05 -0.52 -13.20
C ASP A 52 -20.68 0.86 -12.91
N ASP A 53 -19.95 1.72 -12.20
CA ASP A 53 -20.42 3.08 -11.92
C ASP A 53 -20.48 3.95 -13.19
N LYS A 54 -19.52 3.79 -14.11
CA LYS A 54 -19.55 4.42 -15.46
C LYS A 54 -20.75 3.94 -16.27
N SER A 55 -21.11 2.67 -16.11
CA SER A 55 -22.27 2.05 -16.77
C SER A 55 -23.58 2.69 -16.33
N VAL A 56 -23.76 3.01 -15.04
CA VAL A 56 -24.99 3.65 -14.53
C VAL A 56 -25.19 5.05 -15.12
N ALA A 57 -24.16 5.90 -15.09
CA ALA A 57 -24.25 7.26 -15.66
C ALA A 57 -24.51 7.23 -17.17
N SER A 58 -23.82 6.33 -17.89
CA SER A 58 -23.99 6.13 -19.33
C SER A 58 -25.39 5.61 -19.68
N GLN A 59 -25.93 4.68 -18.89
CA GLN A 59 -27.28 4.15 -19.08
C GLN A 59 -28.35 5.22 -18.83
N LEU A 60 -28.17 6.07 -17.81
CA LEU A 60 -29.08 7.17 -17.55
C LEU A 60 -29.10 8.14 -18.73
N ALA A 61 -27.93 8.60 -19.19
CA ALA A 61 -27.82 9.49 -20.34
C ALA A 61 -28.45 8.90 -21.61
N ALA A 62 -28.21 7.61 -21.90
CA ALA A 62 -28.80 6.93 -23.04
C ALA A 62 -30.33 6.83 -22.94
N LYS A 63 -30.88 6.54 -21.74
CA LYS A 63 -32.33 6.48 -21.52
C LYS A 63 -32.99 7.84 -21.69
N THR A 64 -32.41 8.89 -21.14
CA THR A 64 -32.94 10.25 -21.24
C THR A 64 -32.85 10.78 -22.68
N ALA A 65 -31.77 10.48 -23.40
CA ALA A 65 -31.61 10.83 -24.80
C ALA A 65 -32.59 10.07 -25.71
N LYS A 66 -32.85 8.79 -25.43
CA LYS A 66 -33.90 8.02 -26.10
C LYS A 66 -35.27 8.68 -25.90
N LEU A 67 -35.63 9.00 -24.66
CA LEU A 67 -36.89 9.64 -24.30
C LEU A 67 -37.07 11.01 -24.96
N ALA A 68 -36.03 11.84 -24.93
CA ALA A 68 -36.03 13.14 -25.58
C ALA A 68 -36.16 13.01 -27.11
N THR A 69 -35.38 12.13 -27.74
CA THR A 69 -35.41 11.88 -29.20
C THR A 69 -36.79 11.43 -29.69
N ILE A 70 -37.49 10.56 -28.94
CA ILE A 70 -38.83 10.07 -29.31
C ILE A 70 -39.89 11.17 -29.21
N ASN A 71 -39.73 12.10 -28.25
CA ASN A 71 -40.74 13.08 -27.88
C ASN A 71 -40.41 14.51 -28.31
N ASP A 72 -39.31 14.72 -29.02
CA ASP A 72 -38.92 16.01 -29.56
C ASP A 72 -40.01 16.55 -30.49
N ASP A 73 -40.16 17.88 -30.52
CA ASP A 73 -41.02 18.54 -31.49
C ASP A 73 -40.36 18.63 -32.87
N ASP A 74 -39.01 18.56 -32.90
CA ASP A 74 -38.22 18.42 -34.12
C ASP A 74 -38.09 16.94 -34.51
N GLU A 75 -38.87 16.53 -35.50
CA GLU A 75 -38.86 15.15 -36.00
C GLU A 75 -37.52 14.76 -36.66
N THR A 76 -36.65 15.71 -37.02
CA THR A 76 -35.36 15.38 -37.65
C THR A 76 -34.51 14.49 -36.75
N ARG A 77 -34.52 14.72 -35.42
CA ARG A 77 -33.79 13.89 -34.46
C ARG A 77 -34.34 12.48 -34.37
N TYR A 78 -35.65 12.32 -34.47
CA TYR A 78 -36.32 11.02 -34.48
C TYR A 78 -36.08 10.28 -35.81
N LEU A 79 -36.10 10.99 -36.93
CA LEU A 79 -35.90 10.43 -38.28
C LEU A 79 -34.42 10.13 -38.57
N ASP A 80 -33.50 10.76 -37.86
CA ASP A 80 -32.07 10.51 -37.98
C ASP A 80 -31.72 9.05 -37.66
N LYS A 81 -31.15 8.36 -38.67
CA LYS A 81 -30.82 6.94 -38.59
C LYS A 81 -29.74 6.65 -37.55
N ASN A 82 -28.82 7.58 -37.30
CA ASN A 82 -27.77 7.40 -36.31
C ASN A 82 -28.35 7.45 -34.90
N ASN A 83 -29.19 8.44 -34.59
CA ASN A 83 -29.90 8.53 -33.30
C ASN A 83 -30.76 7.30 -33.03
N ARG A 84 -31.49 6.82 -34.03
CA ARG A 84 -32.29 5.60 -33.89
C ARG A 84 -31.43 4.37 -33.60
N THR A 85 -30.25 4.27 -34.20
CA THR A 85 -29.30 3.18 -33.98
C THR A 85 -28.66 3.28 -32.59
N ILE A 86 -28.13 4.45 -32.23
CA ILE A 86 -27.43 4.71 -30.96
C ILE A 86 -28.37 4.47 -29.78
N TYR A 87 -29.60 5.00 -29.83
CA TYR A 87 -30.57 4.93 -28.74
C TYR A 87 -31.56 3.77 -28.87
N ARG A 88 -31.36 2.87 -29.84
CA ARG A 88 -32.23 1.70 -30.08
C ARG A 88 -33.72 2.06 -30.16
N VAL A 89 -34.05 3.05 -30.99
CA VAL A 89 -35.43 3.51 -31.24
C VAL A 89 -36.05 2.62 -32.32
N THR A 90 -37.08 1.87 -31.92
CA THR A 90 -37.75 0.87 -32.77
C THR A 90 -38.86 1.47 -33.63
N GLY A 91 -39.44 2.60 -33.21
CA GLY A 91 -40.58 3.27 -33.83
C GLY A 91 -41.93 2.86 -33.25
N ASN A 92 -41.96 1.87 -32.36
CA ASN A 92 -43.15 1.43 -31.63
C ASN A 92 -43.27 2.09 -30.25
N GLU A 93 -42.30 2.92 -29.86
CA GLU A 93 -42.32 3.59 -28.57
C GLU A 93 -43.47 4.61 -28.47
N PRO A 94 -44.16 4.70 -27.32
CA PRO A 94 -45.23 5.66 -27.12
C PRO A 94 -44.70 7.09 -27.18
N LYS A 95 -45.41 7.94 -27.93
CA LYS A 95 -45.12 9.38 -28.07
C LYS A 95 -46.11 10.20 -27.26
N ILE A 96 -45.61 11.25 -26.61
CA ILE A 96 -46.43 12.28 -25.99
C ILE A 96 -47.14 13.06 -27.11
N PRO A 97 -48.48 13.20 -27.08
CA PRO A 97 -49.23 13.93 -28.09
C PRO A 97 -48.71 15.36 -28.26
N LYS A 98 -48.76 15.90 -29.48
CA LYS A 98 -48.37 17.28 -29.76
C LYS A 98 -49.53 18.22 -29.43
N SER A 99 -49.54 18.80 -28.22
CA SER A 99 -50.51 19.81 -27.80
C SER A 99 -49.85 20.91 -26.96
N ALA A 100 -50.55 22.04 -26.78
CA ALA A 100 -50.07 23.12 -25.94
C ALA A 100 -49.89 22.68 -24.47
N GLU A 101 -50.70 21.75 -23.99
CA GLU A 101 -50.66 21.22 -22.63
C GLU A 101 -49.44 20.33 -22.36
N THR A 102 -48.95 19.62 -23.38
CA THR A 102 -47.84 18.67 -23.25
C THR A 102 -46.48 19.25 -23.62
N GLN A 103 -46.43 20.41 -24.28
CA GLN A 103 -45.17 21.09 -24.61
C GLN A 103 -44.24 21.32 -23.41
N PRO A 104 -44.71 21.76 -22.23
CA PRO A 104 -43.85 21.90 -21.06
C PRO A 104 -43.20 20.57 -20.63
N LEU A 105 -43.89 19.45 -20.79
CA LEU A 105 -43.36 18.13 -20.47
C LEU A 105 -42.24 17.73 -21.45
N LYS A 106 -42.44 17.95 -22.76
CA LYS A 106 -41.41 17.72 -23.78
C LYS A 106 -40.15 18.58 -23.54
N ALA A 107 -40.33 19.85 -23.20
CA ALA A 107 -39.23 20.74 -22.83
C ALA A 107 -38.44 20.24 -21.60
N LYS A 108 -39.13 19.68 -20.60
CA LYS A 108 -38.49 19.04 -19.43
C LYS A 108 -37.72 17.77 -19.81
N LEU A 109 -38.19 16.98 -20.76
CA LEU A 109 -37.45 15.80 -21.27
C LEU A 109 -36.12 16.22 -21.93
N LEU A 110 -36.15 17.28 -22.74
CA LEU A 110 -34.93 17.85 -23.35
C LEU A 110 -33.96 18.41 -22.29
N GLN A 111 -34.49 19.06 -21.26
CA GLN A 111 -33.66 19.52 -20.13
C GLN A 111 -33.04 18.35 -19.36
N MET A 112 -33.81 17.28 -19.16
CA MET A 112 -33.34 16.07 -18.48
C MET A 112 -32.25 15.34 -19.29
N GLU A 113 -32.38 15.27 -20.61
CA GLU A 113 -31.32 14.78 -21.51
C GLU A 113 -30.03 15.57 -21.31
N ARG A 114 -30.09 16.91 -21.38
CA ARG A 114 -28.90 17.77 -21.18
C ARG A 114 -28.23 17.54 -19.83
N ARG A 115 -29.01 17.51 -18.75
CA ARG A 115 -28.48 17.29 -17.40
C ARG A 115 -27.88 15.90 -17.21
N ALA A 116 -28.47 14.87 -17.83
CA ALA A 116 -27.93 13.52 -17.76
C ALA A 116 -26.61 13.40 -18.53
N ASP A 117 -26.49 14.08 -19.68
CA ASP A 117 -25.24 14.14 -20.44
C ASP A 117 -24.15 14.92 -19.69
N GLU A 118 -24.48 16.08 -19.10
CA GLU A 118 -23.58 16.82 -18.21
C GLU A 118 -23.10 15.96 -17.03
N LEU A 119 -24.00 15.24 -16.37
CA LEU A 119 -23.66 14.36 -15.26
C LEU A 119 -22.74 13.22 -15.70
N LYS A 120 -23.03 12.59 -16.85
CA LYS A 120 -22.18 11.55 -17.43
C LYS A 120 -20.77 12.09 -17.70
N ASN A 121 -20.66 13.21 -18.39
CA ASN A 121 -19.36 13.81 -18.76
C ASN A 121 -18.56 14.20 -17.51
N ASN A 122 -19.20 14.81 -16.51
CA ASN A 122 -18.57 15.14 -15.23
C ASN A 122 -18.07 13.89 -14.50
N TYR A 123 -18.87 12.83 -14.48
CA TYR A 123 -18.50 11.56 -13.86
C TYR A 123 -17.32 10.89 -14.58
N GLU A 124 -17.33 10.84 -15.91
CA GLU A 124 -16.23 10.28 -16.72
C GLU A 124 -14.91 11.05 -16.50
N ALA A 125 -14.97 12.38 -16.46
CA ALA A 125 -13.81 13.22 -16.17
C ALA A 125 -13.26 12.96 -14.75
N ALA A 126 -14.14 12.97 -13.74
CA ALA A 126 -13.75 12.73 -12.35
C ALA A 126 -13.19 11.32 -12.13
N SER A 127 -13.81 10.29 -12.73
CA SER A 127 -13.33 8.91 -12.67
C SER A 127 -11.97 8.74 -13.35
N THR A 128 -11.74 9.41 -14.48
CA THR A 128 -10.45 9.38 -15.18
C THR A 128 -9.35 10.00 -14.33
N ASP A 129 -9.59 11.17 -13.75
CA ASP A 129 -8.64 11.83 -12.88
C ASP A 129 -8.35 11.02 -11.61
N ALA A 130 -9.40 10.52 -10.94
CA ALA A 130 -9.26 9.66 -9.77
C ALA A 130 -8.45 8.39 -10.07
N ASN A 131 -8.71 7.73 -11.20
CA ASN A 131 -7.96 6.54 -11.58
C ASN A 131 -6.48 6.84 -11.86
N LYS A 132 -6.16 8.00 -12.44
CA LYS A 132 -4.77 8.43 -12.63
C LYS A 132 -4.07 8.65 -11.30
N GLN A 133 -4.73 9.31 -10.34
CA GLN A 133 -4.19 9.51 -9.00
C GLN A 133 -4.00 8.18 -8.26
N ILE A 134 -4.94 7.26 -8.37
CA ILE A 134 -4.84 5.91 -7.78
C ILE A 134 -3.69 5.12 -8.41
N GLN A 135 -3.51 5.18 -9.73
CA GLN A 135 -2.38 4.56 -10.41
C GLN A 135 -1.04 5.12 -9.91
N GLN A 136 -0.95 6.44 -9.78
CA GLN A 136 0.27 7.07 -9.23
C GLN A 136 0.51 6.63 -7.79
N ALA A 137 -0.52 6.64 -6.93
CA ALA A 137 -0.38 6.18 -5.55
C ALA A 137 0.03 4.70 -5.46
N ASN A 138 -0.46 3.85 -6.36
CA ASN A 138 -0.05 2.46 -6.45
C ASN A 138 1.41 2.31 -6.91
N ASP A 139 1.86 3.14 -7.85
CA ASP A 139 3.26 3.22 -8.24
C ASP A 139 4.13 3.70 -7.05
N ASP A 140 3.69 4.70 -6.30
CA ASP A 140 4.40 5.20 -5.11
C ASP A 140 4.53 4.10 -4.04
N LEU A 141 3.49 3.26 -3.86
CA LEU A 141 3.57 2.07 -3.00
C LEU A 141 4.62 1.07 -3.51
N ALA A 142 4.69 0.85 -4.83
CA ALA A 142 5.71 0.00 -5.42
C ALA A 142 7.12 0.58 -5.20
N GLU A 143 7.29 1.89 -5.35
CA GLU A 143 8.56 2.57 -5.14
C GLU A 143 8.99 2.57 -3.67
N ALA A 144 8.06 2.67 -2.72
CA ALA A 144 8.37 2.53 -1.31
C ALA A 144 8.94 1.15 -0.98
N VAL A 145 8.43 0.09 -1.63
CA VAL A 145 8.95 -1.28 -1.46
C VAL A 145 10.28 -1.45 -2.20
N TYR A 146 10.36 -1.01 -3.45
CA TYR A 146 11.35 -1.47 -4.43
C TYR A 146 12.24 -0.35 -5.04
N SER A 147 12.23 0.84 -4.45
CA SER A 147 12.86 2.09 -4.92
C SER A 147 12.19 2.76 -6.11
N ALA A 148 12.58 4.02 -6.33
CA ALA A 148 12.23 4.83 -7.50
C ALA A 148 12.29 4.05 -8.82
N GLY A 149 11.30 4.28 -9.69
CA GLY A 149 11.15 3.59 -10.97
C GLY A 149 10.57 2.17 -10.86
N ALA A 150 10.09 1.75 -9.69
CA ALA A 150 9.24 0.57 -9.57
C ALA A 150 7.80 0.92 -10.02
N LYS A 151 7.13 -0.04 -10.66
CA LYS A 151 5.76 0.13 -11.17
C LYS A 151 4.83 -0.90 -10.56
N PHE A 152 3.64 -0.47 -10.19
CA PHE A 152 2.65 -1.35 -9.56
C PHE A 152 2.32 -2.56 -10.44
N ALA A 153 2.16 -2.33 -11.75
CA ALA A 153 1.84 -3.37 -12.72
C ALA A 153 2.88 -4.50 -12.80
N ASP A 154 4.12 -4.24 -12.36
CA ASP A 154 5.22 -5.19 -12.39
C ASP A 154 5.39 -5.97 -11.08
N GLN A 155 4.63 -5.65 -10.01
CA GLN A 155 4.78 -6.22 -8.65
C GLN A 155 4.70 -7.75 -8.55
N GLY A 156 4.15 -8.43 -9.55
CA GLY A 156 4.18 -9.90 -9.65
C GLY A 156 5.55 -10.49 -10.03
N ASN A 157 6.53 -9.65 -10.39
CA ASN A 157 7.84 -10.09 -10.85
C ASN A 157 8.96 -9.44 -10.03
N THR A 158 9.28 -10.03 -8.88
CA THR A 158 10.36 -9.55 -7.99
C THR A 158 11.70 -9.42 -8.71
N SER A 159 11.96 -10.22 -9.76
CA SER A 159 13.21 -10.13 -10.53
C SER A 159 13.41 -8.80 -11.26
N LYS A 160 12.33 -8.07 -11.58
CA LYS A 160 12.41 -6.73 -12.17
C LYS A 160 12.80 -5.65 -11.16
N PHE A 161 12.59 -5.90 -9.87
CA PHE A 161 12.83 -4.94 -8.82
C PHE A 161 14.11 -5.19 -8.04
N ILE A 162 14.39 -6.46 -7.76
CA ILE A 162 15.58 -6.91 -7.07
C ILE A 162 16.52 -7.51 -8.13
N ALA A 163 17.23 -6.61 -8.80
CA ALA A 163 18.16 -6.88 -9.89
C ALA A 163 19.48 -6.13 -9.69
N ASN A 164 20.55 -6.60 -10.32
CA ASN A 164 21.91 -6.07 -10.13
C ASN A 164 21.99 -4.58 -10.51
N GLU A 165 21.37 -4.22 -11.61
CA GLU A 165 21.26 -2.86 -12.13
C GLU A 165 20.48 -1.91 -11.20
N ARG A 166 19.59 -2.46 -10.36
CA ARG A 166 18.79 -1.71 -9.38
C ARG A 166 19.42 -1.64 -8.00
N ALA A 167 20.55 -2.33 -7.77
CA ALA A 167 21.19 -2.39 -6.45
C ALA A 167 21.47 -1.00 -5.86
N LYS A 168 21.93 -0.04 -6.68
CA LYS A 168 22.17 1.34 -6.22
C LYS A 168 20.88 2.07 -5.81
N SER A 169 19.76 1.77 -6.43
CA SER A 169 18.47 2.39 -6.11
C SER A 169 17.84 1.76 -4.85
N LEU A 170 18.02 0.45 -4.67
CA LEU A 170 17.54 -0.27 -3.48
C LEU A 170 18.36 0.04 -2.23
N PHE A 171 19.69 0.13 -2.38
CA PHE A 171 20.65 0.12 -1.27
C PHE A 171 21.52 1.39 -1.21
N GLY A 172 21.30 2.35 -2.09
CA GLY A 172 22.08 3.58 -2.22
C GLY A 172 23.31 3.47 -3.14
N PRO A 173 23.82 4.59 -3.68
CA PRO A 173 24.92 4.62 -4.67
C PRO A 173 26.24 4.01 -4.20
N ALA A 174 26.46 4.02 -2.89
CA ALA A 174 27.59 3.42 -2.20
C ALA A 174 27.11 2.47 -1.10
N GLY A 175 26.00 1.77 -1.33
CA GLY A 175 25.42 0.82 -0.40
C GLY A 175 26.44 -0.22 0.03
N THR A 176 26.75 -0.24 1.32
CA THR A 176 27.52 -1.31 1.94
C THR A 176 26.72 -1.82 3.11
N TYR A 177 27.07 -3.02 3.59
CA TYR A 177 26.55 -3.53 4.84
C TYR A 177 26.67 -2.45 5.93
N ASN A 178 27.87 -1.93 6.20
CA ASN A 178 28.05 -0.92 7.25
C ASN A 178 27.21 0.35 7.05
N LYS A 179 26.91 0.77 5.82
CA LYS A 179 26.11 1.98 5.55
C LYS A 179 24.60 1.75 5.61
N ASN A 180 24.13 0.56 5.27
CA ASN A 180 22.71 0.21 5.25
C ASN A 180 22.25 -0.49 6.53
N CYS A 181 23.21 -0.99 7.32
CA CYS A 181 23.02 -1.87 8.47
C CYS A 181 23.61 -1.28 9.76
N GLY A 182 23.87 0.03 9.83
CA GLY A 182 24.28 0.71 11.07
C GLY A 182 25.72 0.51 11.54
N GLY A 183 26.62 0.02 10.67
CA GLY A 183 28.06 -0.14 10.97
C GLY A 183 28.38 -1.14 12.09
N ASN A 184 29.63 -1.10 12.58
CA ASN A 184 30.09 -1.97 13.68
C ASN A 184 29.45 -1.66 15.05
N ASN A 185 28.69 -0.55 15.16
CA ASN A 185 28.21 -0.05 16.45
C ASN A 185 26.68 0.10 16.54
N GLY A 186 25.90 -0.31 15.55
CA GLY A 186 24.43 -0.22 15.59
C GLY A 186 23.86 1.21 15.49
N GLY A 187 24.64 2.23 15.82
CA GLY A 187 24.44 3.61 15.38
C GLY A 187 25.27 3.84 14.11
N GLY A 188 24.60 4.16 13.00
CA GLY A 188 25.27 4.48 11.75
C GLY A 188 26.44 5.45 11.97
N GLU A 189 27.52 5.26 11.22
CA GLU A 189 28.65 6.17 11.22
C GLU A 189 28.13 7.61 11.02
N ALA A 190 28.55 8.54 11.88
CA ALA A 190 28.20 9.94 11.73
C ALA A 190 28.65 10.42 10.34
N GLY A 191 27.69 10.70 9.45
CA GLY A 191 27.92 11.29 8.13
C GLY A 191 27.98 10.35 6.92
N SER A 192 27.66 9.05 7.03
CA SER A 192 27.73 8.12 5.87
C SER A 192 26.49 7.23 5.65
N SER A 193 25.34 7.63 6.20
CA SER A 193 24.06 6.91 6.18
C SER A 193 23.47 6.74 4.77
N ASN A 194 23.37 5.48 4.30
CA ASN A 194 22.41 5.05 3.27
C ASN A 194 21.28 4.23 3.93
N VAL A 195 20.94 4.55 5.18
CA VAL A 195 20.06 3.71 5.96
C VAL A 195 18.60 3.94 5.52
N TRP A 196 17.93 2.86 5.15
CA TRP A 196 16.47 2.76 5.03
C TRP A 196 15.79 3.52 3.87
N ILE A 197 16.33 3.37 2.64
CA ILE A 197 15.73 4.01 1.45
C ILE A 197 14.49 3.23 0.94
N THR A 198 14.42 1.92 1.19
CA THR A 198 13.37 1.04 0.67
C THR A 198 13.01 -0.07 1.66
N LEU A 199 11.76 -0.54 1.65
CA LEU A 199 11.37 -1.66 2.51
C LEU A 199 12.16 -2.94 2.19
N VAL A 200 12.59 -3.16 0.93
CA VAL A 200 13.50 -4.28 0.59
C VAL A 200 14.82 -4.15 1.34
N SER A 201 15.43 -2.96 1.38
CA SER A 201 16.66 -2.74 2.14
C SER A 201 16.46 -3.02 3.63
N ASP A 202 15.35 -2.53 4.19
CA ASP A 202 15.01 -2.71 5.59
C ASP A 202 14.82 -4.20 5.93
N ILE A 203 14.12 -4.93 5.06
CA ILE A 203 13.80 -6.34 5.25
C ILE A 203 15.05 -7.22 5.13
N CYS A 204 15.89 -6.95 4.14
CA CYS A 204 17.17 -7.63 3.96
C CYS A 204 18.06 -7.50 5.20
N TYR A 205 18.05 -6.34 5.86
CA TYR A 205 18.82 -6.14 7.07
C TYR A 205 18.19 -6.77 8.31
N LEU A 206 16.90 -6.50 8.56
CA LEU A 206 16.25 -6.83 9.84
C LEU A 206 15.87 -8.31 9.98
N TYR A 207 15.68 -9.00 8.86
CA TYR A 207 15.07 -10.33 8.86
C TYR A 207 15.84 -11.38 8.04
N ILE A 208 16.78 -10.97 7.19
CA ILE A 208 17.55 -11.89 6.35
C ILE A 208 19.02 -11.94 6.78
N ALA A 209 19.62 -10.78 7.09
CA ALA A 209 20.92 -10.70 7.72
C ALA A 209 20.86 -11.09 9.21
N GLY A 210 21.99 -11.52 9.75
CA GLY A 210 22.10 -11.97 11.14
C GLY A 210 23.52 -12.39 11.48
N THR A 211 23.68 -13.07 12.61
CA THR A 211 24.96 -13.69 12.99
C THR A 211 25.09 -15.06 12.31
N THR A 212 26.30 -15.62 12.26
CA THR A 212 26.59 -16.90 11.59
C THR A 212 25.65 -18.04 11.96
N ASN A 213 25.02 -18.00 13.15
CA ASN A 213 24.25 -19.10 13.71
C ASN A 213 22.75 -18.80 13.93
N ALA A 214 22.27 -17.55 13.79
CA ALA A 214 20.86 -17.23 14.03
C ALA A 214 20.42 -15.87 13.45
N LYS A 215 19.13 -15.78 13.04
CA LYS A 215 18.44 -14.52 12.71
C LYS A 215 17.56 -14.08 13.88
N PRO A 216 17.37 -12.77 14.13
CA PRO A 216 16.50 -12.27 15.22
C PRO A 216 15.00 -12.54 15.03
N PHE A 217 14.60 -13.08 13.89
CA PHE A 217 13.22 -13.40 13.54
C PHE A 217 12.98 -14.89 13.34
N ASP A 218 14.04 -15.68 13.15
CA ASP A 218 13.96 -17.10 12.81
C ASP A 218 15.27 -17.79 13.18
N ASP A 219 15.24 -18.63 14.21
CA ASP A 219 16.39 -19.44 14.66
C ASP A 219 16.54 -20.75 13.88
N THR A 220 15.56 -21.11 13.05
CA THR A 220 15.56 -22.36 12.27
C THR A 220 16.33 -22.27 10.96
N THR A 221 16.71 -21.05 10.53
CA THR A 221 17.42 -20.81 9.28
C THR A 221 18.74 -20.07 9.48
N THR A 222 19.81 -20.55 8.84
CA THR A 222 21.10 -19.86 8.84
C THR A 222 20.96 -18.47 8.24
N ALA A 223 21.53 -17.46 8.89
CA ALA A 223 21.56 -16.10 8.37
C ALA A 223 22.31 -16.05 7.03
N ALA A 224 21.81 -15.24 6.08
CA ALA A 224 22.55 -15.00 4.86
C ALA A 224 23.78 -14.13 5.19
N THR A 225 24.93 -14.48 4.63
CA THR A 225 26.13 -13.64 4.78
C THR A 225 25.93 -12.33 4.01
N HIS A 226 26.47 -11.25 4.54
CA HIS A 226 26.38 -9.91 3.93
C HIS A 226 26.82 -9.87 2.46
N THR A 227 27.84 -10.65 2.08
CA THR A 227 28.29 -10.79 0.69
C THR A 227 27.20 -11.35 -0.21
N LYS A 228 26.33 -12.24 0.26
CA LYS A 228 25.26 -12.81 -0.58
C LYS A 228 24.09 -11.85 -0.78
N LEU A 229 23.83 -10.97 0.19
CA LEU A 229 22.73 -9.99 0.09
C LEU A 229 23.11 -8.74 -0.69
N PHE A 230 24.38 -8.35 -0.65
CA PHE A 230 24.85 -7.06 -1.19
C PHE A 230 26.02 -7.16 -2.17
N ALA A 231 26.66 -8.32 -2.35
CA ALA A 231 27.74 -8.49 -3.32
C ALA A 231 27.26 -9.21 -4.59
N GLY A 232 27.21 -8.47 -5.69
CA GLY A 232 27.40 -9.00 -7.06
C GLY A 232 26.23 -9.72 -7.75
N THR A 233 25.35 -10.43 -7.03
CA THR A 233 24.20 -11.11 -7.65
C THR A 233 22.92 -10.90 -6.85
N ALA A 234 22.05 -10.03 -7.35
CA ALA A 234 20.73 -9.72 -6.79
C ALA A 234 19.82 -10.94 -6.65
N GLU A 235 20.15 -12.06 -7.29
CA GLU A 235 19.45 -13.33 -7.21
C GLU A 235 19.38 -13.91 -5.79
N ASP A 236 20.48 -13.89 -5.03
CA ASP A 236 20.50 -14.43 -3.67
C ASP A 236 19.64 -13.57 -2.73
N GLY A 237 19.79 -12.24 -2.81
CA GLY A 237 18.96 -11.29 -2.06
C GLY A 237 17.48 -11.39 -2.41
N ARG A 238 17.16 -11.52 -3.70
CA ARG A 238 15.80 -11.74 -4.21
C ARG A 238 15.21 -13.04 -3.67
N THR A 239 15.94 -14.15 -3.79
CA THR A 239 15.47 -15.47 -3.34
C THR A 239 15.18 -15.46 -1.84
N ALA A 240 16.06 -14.83 -1.05
CA ALA A 240 15.86 -14.69 0.38
C ALA A 240 14.64 -13.79 0.70
N PHE A 241 14.47 -12.69 -0.03
CA PHE A 241 13.31 -11.81 0.10
C PHE A 241 12.00 -12.54 -0.24
N ASP A 242 11.94 -13.23 -1.38
CA ASP A 242 10.76 -13.98 -1.82
C ASP A 242 10.41 -15.09 -0.83
N THR A 243 11.42 -15.82 -0.32
CA THR A 243 11.25 -16.86 0.71
C THR A 243 10.65 -16.28 2.00
N LEU A 244 11.12 -15.09 2.40
CA LEU A 244 10.64 -14.42 3.59
C LEU A 244 9.22 -13.88 3.39
N MET A 245 8.91 -13.28 2.23
CA MET A 245 7.57 -12.80 1.89
C MET A 245 6.55 -13.93 1.76
N ALA A 246 6.98 -15.13 1.39
CA ALA A 246 6.13 -16.33 1.40
C ALA A 246 5.67 -16.75 2.80
N LYS A 247 6.36 -16.31 3.87
CA LYS A 247 5.93 -16.52 5.26
C LYS A 247 4.87 -15.51 5.73
N CYS A 248 4.64 -14.43 4.99
CA CYS A 248 3.62 -13.45 5.33
C CYS A 248 2.22 -14.05 5.15
N SER A 249 1.23 -13.51 5.88
CA SER A 249 -0.18 -13.82 5.65
C SER A 249 -0.60 -13.50 4.21
N SER A 250 -1.72 -14.07 3.77
CA SER A 250 -2.28 -13.82 2.45
C SER A 250 -2.43 -12.33 2.14
N GLN A 251 -2.10 -11.96 0.91
CA GLN A 251 -2.36 -10.64 0.36
C GLN A 251 -3.86 -10.31 0.45
N PRO A 252 -4.24 -9.11 0.93
CA PRO A 252 -5.64 -8.68 0.81
C PRO A 252 -6.03 -8.50 -0.66
N GLU A 253 -7.33 -8.59 -0.96
CA GLU A 253 -7.82 -8.35 -2.33
C GLU A 253 -7.50 -6.93 -2.83
N LYS A 254 -7.59 -5.96 -1.92
CA LYS A 254 -7.27 -4.54 -2.15
C LYS A 254 -6.87 -3.88 -0.84
N THR A 255 -6.17 -2.77 -0.96
CA THR A 255 -5.82 -1.89 0.17
C THR A 255 -6.79 -0.74 0.26
N THR A 256 -7.20 -0.39 1.49
CA THR A 256 -7.88 0.86 1.78
C THR A 256 -6.93 1.86 2.46
N PRO A 257 -7.15 3.18 2.31
CA PRO A 257 -6.32 4.18 2.98
C PRO A 257 -6.30 4.03 4.51
N SER A 258 -7.43 3.67 5.12
CA SER A 258 -7.55 3.49 6.58
C SER A 258 -6.74 2.30 7.08
N GLU A 259 -6.76 1.17 6.36
CA GLU A 259 -5.97 -0.01 6.74
C GLU A 259 -4.46 0.26 6.63
N LEU A 260 -4.03 0.88 5.53
CA LEU A 260 -2.62 1.24 5.36
C LEU A 260 -2.17 2.22 6.46
N HIS A 261 -2.98 3.24 6.74
CA HIS A 261 -2.69 4.21 7.80
C HIS A 261 -2.57 3.54 9.18
N ALA A 262 -3.49 2.63 9.51
CA ALA A 262 -3.43 1.88 10.76
C ALA A 262 -2.17 1.01 10.88
N LEU A 263 -1.72 0.40 9.77
CA LEU A 263 -0.48 -0.36 9.73
C LEU A 263 0.76 0.53 9.91
N LEU A 264 0.77 1.72 9.32
CA LEU A 264 1.84 2.69 9.50
C LEU A 264 1.91 3.20 10.95
N ILE A 265 0.76 3.47 11.59
CA ILE A 265 0.71 3.80 13.03
C ILE A 265 1.23 2.63 13.86
N ALA A 266 0.77 1.40 13.56
CA ALA A 266 1.21 0.21 14.28
C ALA A 266 2.74 0.04 14.15
N TRP A 267 3.30 0.27 12.96
CA TRP A 267 4.74 0.24 12.73
C TRP A 267 5.47 1.33 13.53
N GLN A 268 4.99 2.58 13.46
CA GLN A 268 5.58 3.69 14.20
C GLN A 268 5.56 3.44 15.72
N SER A 269 4.47 2.88 16.24
CA SER A 269 4.34 2.54 17.67
C SER A 269 5.31 1.46 18.14
N LYS A 270 5.99 0.77 17.23
CA LYS A 270 6.95 -0.29 17.55
C LYS A 270 8.38 0.24 17.61
N LEU A 271 8.68 1.33 16.93
CA LEU A 271 10.00 1.98 16.98
C LEU A 271 10.30 2.46 18.41
N GLY A 272 11.52 2.17 18.91
CA GLY A 272 11.99 2.57 20.24
C GLY A 272 11.42 1.78 21.43
N ASN A 273 10.46 0.86 21.19
CA ASN A 273 9.75 0.16 22.26
C ASN A 273 10.31 -1.23 22.61
N HIS A 274 11.42 -1.65 22.00
CA HIS A 274 12.08 -2.90 22.34
C HIS A 274 13.26 -2.65 23.27
N PHE A 275 13.29 -3.33 24.41
CA PHE A 275 14.44 -3.31 25.30
C PHE A 275 14.93 -4.73 25.52
N GLU A 276 16.11 -5.01 24.98
CA GLU A 276 16.79 -6.28 25.19
C GLU A 276 18.14 -6.06 25.86
N SER A 277 18.38 -6.76 26.98
CA SER A 277 19.66 -6.79 27.67
C SER A 277 20.64 -7.74 26.98
N THR A 278 20.82 -7.60 25.67
CA THR A 278 21.89 -8.31 24.96
C THR A 278 23.20 -7.54 25.17
N ASN A 279 24.21 -8.28 25.63
CA ASN A 279 25.52 -7.77 26.02
C ASN A 279 26.54 -7.78 24.87
N THR A 280 26.17 -8.26 23.68
CA THR A 280 26.99 -8.20 22.47
C THR A 280 26.41 -7.21 21.45
N LYS A 281 27.17 -6.17 21.14
CA LYS A 281 26.79 -5.09 20.22
C LYS A 281 26.40 -5.60 18.81
N ASP A 282 26.98 -6.73 18.38
CA ASP A 282 26.75 -7.34 17.07
C ASP A 282 25.40 -8.04 16.92
N ALA A 283 24.84 -8.62 17.99
CA ALA A 283 23.50 -9.20 17.97
C ALA A 283 22.43 -8.11 18.08
N ALA A 284 22.72 -7.11 18.93
CA ALA A 284 21.85 -5.99 19.21
C ALA A 284 21.48 -5.12 18.00
N ARG A 285 22.38 -4.96 17.02
CA ARG A 285 22.13 -4.12 15.84
C ARG A 285 20.96 -4.61 14.98
N PHE A 286 20.72 -5.92 14.97
CA PHE A 286 19.65 -6.50 14.18
C PHE A 286 18.28 -6.43 14.86
N ILE A 287 18.17 -5.83 16.05
CA ILE A 287 16.93 -5.76 16.83
C ILE A 287 16.22 -4.43 16.56
N ILE A 288 14.96 -4.50 16.13
CA ILE A 288 14.18 -3.31 15.78
C ILE A 288 13.77 -2.55 17.03
N GLY A 289 13.93 -1.22 16.99
CA GLY A 289 13.43 -0.35 18.05
C GLY A 289 14.19 -0.49 19.37
N ARG A 290 15.41 -1.07 19.35
CA ARG A 290 16.29 -1.11 20.51
C ARG A 290 16.80 0.29 20.84
N ALA A 291 16.45 0.79 22.02
CA ALA A 291 17.11 1.95 22.60
C ALA A 291 18.46 1.53 23.20
N ASP A 292 19.53 2.25 22.85
CA ASP A 292 20.86 2.03 23.48
C ASP A 292 20.85 2.36 24.98
N ASN A 293 19.95 3.25 25.41
CA ASN A 293 19.68 3.54 26.82
C ASN A 293 18.17 3.76 27.04
N PRO A 294 17.52 3.01 27.95
CA PRO A 294 16.09 3.15 28.23
C PRO A 294 15.71 4.49 28.87
N GLN A 295 16.68 5.29 29.31
CA GLN A 295 16.47 6.61 29.93
C GLN A 295 16.52 7.78 28.93
N THR A 296 17.06 7.57 27.73
CA THR A 296 17.27 8.63 26.72
C THR A 296 16.72 8.24 25.35
N GLY A 297 15.80 7.26 25.30
CA GLY A 297 15.17 6.79 24.06
C GLY A 297 14.59 7.93 23.24
#